data_AF-A0A535TS90-F1
#
_entry.id   AF-A0A535TS90-F1
#
_cell.length_a   1.000
_cell.length_b   1.000
_cell.length_c   1.000
_cell.angle_alpha   90.00
_cell.angle_beta   90.00
_cell.angle_gamma   90.00
#
_symmetry.space_group_name_H-M   'P 1'
#
loop_
_entity.id
_entity.type
_entity.pdbx_description
1 polymer ?
#
loop_
_entity_poly.entity_id
_entity_poly.type
_entity_poly.pdbx_seq_one_letter_code
_entity_poly.pdbx_strand_id
1 'polypeptide(L)'
;MAIYVVRHAKAGDRADWAGDDRLRPLTKPGRRQAEELANWLRKEPIDAILSSEYVRCIQTVEPLANQHKLPIEPRKDLEEGSGGESLLRMVSEFKGRNAVLCTHGDLVEEFLEHLIQKGVVSRSQ
;
A
#
# COMPACT_ATOMS: atom_id res chain seq x y z
N MET A 1 8.94 -16.19 0.29
CA MET A 1 7.72 -15.51 0.75
C MET A 1 8.04 -14.05 0.91
N ALA A 2 7.21 -13.16 0.37
CA ALA A 2 7.45 -11.72 0.32
C ALA A 2 6.21 -10.92 0.73
N ILE A 3 6.41 -9.86 1.51
CA ILE A 3 5.37 -8.86 1.76
C ILE A 3 5.79 -7.57 1.09
N TYR A 4 4.93 -7.07 0.21
CA TYR A 4 5.13 -5.83 -0.53
C TYR A 4 4.33 -4.73 0.16
N VAL A 5 5.01 -3.84 0.88
CA VAL A 5 4.38 -2.64 1.45
C VAL A 5 4.44 -1.52 0.42
N VAL A 6 3.28 -1.05 0.00
CA VAL A 6 3.11 -0.11 -1.11
C VAL A 6 2.46 1.17 -0.61
N ARG A 7 3.19 2.29 -0.65
CA ARG A 7 2.55 3.61 -0.55
C ARG A 7 1.69 3.84 -1.80
N HIS A 8 0.49 4.40 -1.63
CA HIS A 8 -0.37 4.73 -2.76
C HIS A 8 0.33 5.59 -3.82
N ALA A 9 -0.07 5.42 -5.08
CA ALA A 9 0.43 6.19 -6.19
C ALA A 9 0.01 7.67 -6.13
N LYS A 10 0.50 8.49 -7.07
CA LYS A 10 0.24 9.94 -7.07
C LYS A 10 -1.26 10.27 -7.15
N ALA A 11 -1.82 10.78 -6.05
CA ALA A 11 -3.17 11.29 -5.96
C ALA A 11 -3.25 12.81 -6.22
N GLY A 12 -4.46 13.33 -6.45
CA GLY A 12 -4.68 14.78 -6.60
C GLY A 12 -4.17 15.56 -5.39
N ASP A 13 -4.00 16.88 -5.48
CA ASP A 13 -3.60 17.65 -4.30
C ASP A 13 -4.71 17.65 -3.24
N ARG A 14 -4.33 17.57 -1.96
CA ARG A 14 -5.27 17.65 -0.84
C ARG A 14 -5.86 19.05 -0.73
N ALA A 15 -5.08 20.10 -1.00
CA ALA A 15 -5.53 21.48 -0.93
C ALA A 15 -6.55 21.84 -2.01
N ASP A 16 -6.44 21.21 -3.19
CA ASP A 16 -7.34 21.45 -4.33
C ASP A 16 -8.57 20.52 -4.35
N TRP A 17 -8.66 19.58 -3.41
CA TRP A 17 -9.77 18.61 -3.34
C TRP A 17 -10.89 19.12 -2.45
N ALA A 18 -12.03 19.45 -3.06
CA ALA A 18 -13.18 20.00 -2.35
C ALA A 18 -14.04 18.96 -1.61
N GLY A 19 -13.79 17.66 -1.80
CA GLY A 19 -14.57 16.57 -1.19
C GLY A 19 -13.90 15.96 0.05
N ASP A 20 -14.49 14.88 0.55
CA ASP A 20 -13.84 14.03 1.56
C ASP A 20 -12.50 13.49 1.01
N ASP A 21 -11.41 13.70 1.73
CA ASP A 21 -10.07 13.25 1.34
C ASP A 21 -9.99 11.73 1.12
N ARG A 22 -10.84 10.94 1.81
CA ARG A 22 -10.96 9.49 1.62
C ARG A 22 -11.34 9.14 0.17
N LEU A 23 -12.05 10.03 -0.51
CA LEU A 23 -12.53 9.88 -1.87
C LEU A 23 -11.59 10.45 -2.94
N ARG A 24 -10.47 11.08 -2.54
CA ARG A 24 -9.54 11.71 -3.47
C ARG A 24 -8.87 10.65 -4.37
N PRO A 25 -9.02 10.76 -5.71
CA PRO A 25 -8.56 9.72 -6.62
C PRO A 25 -7.08 9.91 -7.02
N LEU A 26 -6.56 8.88 -7.68
CA LEU A 26 -5.30 8.96 -8.40
C LEU A 26 -5.37 9.96 -9.55
N THR A 27 -4.27 10.68 -9.74
CA THR A 27 -4.06 11.49 -10.95
C THR A 27 -3.79 10.60 -12.16
N LYS A 28 -3.76 11.20 -13.37
CA LYS A 28 -3.35 10.48 -14.58
C LYS A 28 -1.94 9.86 -14.46
N PRO A 29 -0.90 10.56 -13.95
CA PRO A 29 0.37 9.91 -13.61
C PRO A 29 0.23 8.80 -12.57
N GLY A 30 -0.58 8.99 -11.53
CA GLY A 30 -0.80 7.96 -10.49
C GLY A 30 -1.38 6.67 -11.06
N ARG A 31 -2.34 6.76 -11.98
CA ARG A 31 -2.87 5.57 -12.68
C ARG A 31 -1.81 4.85 -13.50
N ARG A 32 -0.86 5.57 -14.12
CA ARG A 32 0.28 4.94 -14.81
C ARG A 32 1.19 4.19 -13.84
N GLN A 33 1.46 4.76 -12.67
CA GLN A 33 2.23 4.08 -11.62
C GLN A 33 1.54 2.80 -11.13
N ALA A 34 0.20 2.80 -11.02
CA ALA A 34 -0.58 1.62 -10.65
C ALA A 34 -0.43 0.49 -11.70
N GLU A 35 -0.50 0.83 -12.99
CA GLU A 35 -0.24 -0.12 -14.08
C GLU A 35 1.22 -0.64 -14.07
N GLU A 36 2.19 0.23 -13.81
CA GLU A 36 3.60 -0.14 -13.69
C GLU A 36 3.84 -1.09 -12.51
N LEU A 37 3.21 -0.84 -11.36
CA LEU A 37 3.23 -1.74 -10.20
C LEU A 37 2.69 -3.12 -10.55
N ALA A 38 1.53 -3.17 -11.23
CA ALA A 38 0.93 -4.42 -11.68
C ALA A 38 1.84 -5.18 -12.64
N ASN A 39 2.49 -4.47 -13.57
CA ASN A 39 3.45 -5.06 -14.50
C ASN A 39 4.69 -5.60 -13.78
N TRP A 40 5.20 -4.87 -12.79
CA TRP A 40 6.37 -5.26 -12.00
C TRP A 40 6.12 -6.55 -11.19
N LEU A 41 4.94 -6.67 -10.58
CA LEU A 41 4.55 -7.83 -9.78
C LEU A 41 3.81 -8.92 -10.56
N ARG A 42 3.88 -8.90 -11.90
CA ARG A 42 3.06 -9.79 -12.75
C ARG A 42 3.33 -11.27 -12.56
N LYS A 43 4.60 -11.64 -12.32
CA LYS A 43 5.02 -13.04 -12.20
C LYS A 43 5.20 -13.46 -10.73
N GLU A 44 4.99 -12.54 -9.80
CA GLU A 44 5.12 -12.84 -8.38
C GLU A 44 3.91 -13.64 -7.91
N PRO A 45 4.09 -14.73 -7.13
CA PRO A 45 2.99 -15.56 -6.67
C PRO A 45 2.25 -14.88 -5.52
N ILE A 46 1.38 -13.91 -5.80
CA ILE A 46 0.62 -13.16 -4.79
C ILE A 46 -0.58 -13.99 -4.29
N ASP A 47 -0.72 -14.09 -2.97
CA ASP A 47 -1.80 -14.83 -2.28
C ASP A 47 -2.89 -13.91 -1.72
N ALA A 48 -2.59 -12.64 -1.50
CA ALA A 48 -3.52 -11.66 -0.94
C ALA A 48 -3.16 -10.22 -1.32
N ILE A 49 -4.18 -9.38 -1.53
CA ILE A 49 -4.04 -7.94 -1.77
C ILE A 49 -4.91 -7.22 -0.76
N LEU A 50 -4.27 -6.46 0.12
CA LEU A 50 -4.92 -5.67 1.15
C LEU A 50 -4.65 -4.19 0.91
N SER A 51 -5.62 -3.35 1.24
CA SER A 51 -5.50 -1.92 0.97
C SER A 51 -6.25 -1.10 2.00
N SER A 52 -5.76 0.10 2.29
CA SER A 52 -6.57 1.14 2.93
C SER A 52 -7.86 1.38 2.14
N GLU A 53 -8.97 1.69 2.83
CA GLU A 53 -10.26 2.00 2.21
C GLU A 53 -10.26 3.28 1.36
N TYR A 54 -9.18 4.07 1.40
CA TYR A 54 -9.07 5.32 0.65
C TYR A 54 -9.00 5.02 -0.85
N VAL A 55 -9.77 5.77 -1.65
CA VAL A 55 -9.90 5.55 -3.10
C VAL A 55 -8.55 5.49 -3.80
N ARG A 56 -7.61 6.38 -3.45
CA ARG A 56 -6.25 6.37 -3.99
C ARG A 56 -5.47 5.08 -3.72
N CYS A 57 -5.66 4.44 -2.57
CA CYS A 57 -4.99 3.18 -2.23
C CYS A 57 -5.62 2.02 -3.01
N ILE A 58 -6.96 1.92 -3.02
CA ILE A 58 -7.70 0.94 -3.82
C ILE A 58 -7.30 1.03 -5.30
N GLN A 59 -7.36 2.22 -5.90
CA GLN A 59 -6.97 2.46 -7.30
C GLN A 59 -5.50 2.14 -7.59
N THR A 60 -4.61 2.17 -6.59
CA THR A 60 -3.20 1.83 -6.79
C THR A 60 -3.02 0.33 -7.03
N VAL A 61 -3.85 -0.51 -6.41
CA VAL A 61 -3.74 -1.98 -6.50
C VAL A 61 -4.81 -2.62 -7.38
N GLU A 62 -5.82 -1.87 -7.86
CA GLU A 62 -6.83 -2.34 -8.81
C GLU A 62 -6.25 -3.05 -10.04
N PRO A 63 -5.25 -2.49 -10.77
CA PRO A 63 -4.68 -3.19 -11.92
C PRO A 63 -4.00 -4.52 -11.53
N LEU A 64 -3.33 -4.55 -10.37
CA LEU A 64 -2.68 -5.74 -9.83
C LEU A 64 -3.70 -6.81 -9.46
N ALA A 65 -4.77 -6.43 -8.77
CA ALA A 65 -5.86 -7.31 -8.36
C ALA A 65 -6.56 -7.94 -9.56
N ASN A 66 -6.84 -7.14 -10.60
CA ASN A 66 -7.40 -7.64 -11.86
C ASN A 66 -6.48 -8.64 -12.54
N GLN A 67 -5.17 -8.37 -12.58
CA GLN A 67 -4.19 -9.24 -13.22
C GLN A 67 -4.02 -10.58 -12.50
N HIS A 68 -4.01 -10.57 -11.16
CA HIS A 68 -3.92 -11.79 -10.34
C HIS A 68 -5.27 -12.47 -10.09
N LYS A 69 -6.37 -11.84 -10.50
CA LYS A 69 -7.75 -12.30 -10.24
C LYS A 69 -8.03 -12.49 -8.75
N LEU A 70 -7.52 -11.58 -7.94
CA LEU A 70 -7.71 -11.57 -6.48
C LEU A 70 -8.63 -10.42 -6.08
N PRO A 71 -9.44 -10.58 -5.04
CA PRO A 71 -10.15 -9.46 -4.45
C PRO A 71 -9.15 -8.49 -3.78
N ILE A 72 -9.56 -7.24 -3.64
CA ILE A 72 -8.89 -6.29 -2.74
C ILE A 72 -9.62 -6.36 -1.41
N GLU A 73 -8.89 -6.67 -0.34
CA GLU A 73 -9.41 -6.72 1.02
C GLU A 73 -9.20 -5.35 1.71
N PRO A 74 -10.25 -4.56 1.95
CA PRO A 74 -10.11 -3.27 2.60
C PRO A 74 -9.80 -3.43 4.09
N ARG A 75 -8.85 -2.63 4.59
CA ARG A 75 -8.30 -2.73 5.94
C ARG A 75 -8.15 -1.34 6.54
N LYS A 76 -8.90 -1.06 7.61
CA LYS A 76 -8.82 0.22 8.35
C LYS A 76 -7.47 0.43 8.98
N ASP A 77 -6.83 -0.66 9.38
CA ASP A 77 -5.47 -0.71 9.92
C ASP A 77 -4.37 -0.25 8.94
N LEU A 78 -4.70 -0.10 7.65
CA LEU A 78 -3.82 0.47 6.62
C LEU A 78 -4.12 1.94 6.30
N GLU A 79 -5.10 2.57 6.95
CA GLU A 79 -5.47 3.99 6.74
C GLU A 79 -4.46 4.97 7.37
N GLU A 80 -4.40 6.18 6.79
CA GLU A 80 -3.61 7.32 7.28
C GLU A 80 -3.89 7.56 8.76
N GLY A 81 -2.84 7.68 9.58
CA GLY A 81 -2.94 7.85 11.02
C GLY A 81 -3.15 6.57 11.85
N SER A 82 -3.19 5.38 11.23
CA SER A 82 -3.30 4.10 11.99
C SER A 82 -1.99 3.67 12.66
N GLY A 83 -0.87 4.32 12.32
CA GLY A 83 0.45 4.12 12.90
C GLY A 83 1.24 2.93 12.34
N GLY A 84 2.57 3.03 12.34
CA GLY A 84 3.50 2.03 11.77
C GLY A 84 3.47 0.67 12.47
N GLU A 85 3.09 0.61 13.75
CA GLU A 85 2.84 -0.66 14.45
C GLU A 85 1.74 -1.49 13.81
N SER A 86 0.78 -0.84 13.16
CA SER A 86 -0.30 -1.49 12.44
C SER A 86 0.24 -2.34 11.29
N LEU A 87 1.18 -1.79 10.50
CA LEU A 87 1.86 -2.53 9.45
C LEU A 87 2.68 -3.71 9.98
N LEU A 88 3.33 -3.58 11.14
CA LEU A 88 4.05 -4.70 11.77
C LEU A 88 3.12 -5.85 12.17
N ARG A 89 1.94 -5.53 12.70
CA ARG A 89 0.91 -6.55 13.01
C ARG A 89 0.44 -7.24 11.73
N MET A 90 0.18 -6.48 10.68
CA MET A 90 -0.24 -7.02 9.38
C MET A 90 0.80 -7.93 8.74
N VAL A 91 2.06 -7.51 8.74
CA VAL A 91 3.18 -8.34 8.31
C VAL A 91 3.25 -9.66 9.08
N SER A 92 2.94 -9.63 10.37
CA SER A 92 2.93 -10.83 11.22
C SER A 92 1.71 -11.73 10.95
N GLU A 93 0.53 -11.15 10.72
CA GLU A 93 -0.71 -11.87 10.36
C GLU A 93 -0.56 -12.64 9.04
N PHE A 94 0.11 -12.05 8.06
CA PHE A 94 0.32 -12.64 6.73
C PHE A 94 1.61 -13.45 6.60
N LYS A 95 2.30 -13.72 7.72
CA LYS A 95 3.45 -14.62 7.74
C LYS A 95 3.02 -16.01 7.29
N GLY A 96 3.56 -16.47 6.17
CA GLY A 96 3.13 -17.68 5.47
C GLY A 96 2.84 -17.43 3.99
N ARG A 97 2.48 -16.20 3.64
CA ARG A 97 1.85 -15.84 2.36
C ARG A 97 2.59 -14.70 1.68
N ASN A 98 2.51 -14.65 0.36
CA ASN A 98 2.93 -13.49 -0.41
C ASN A 98 1.79 -12.48 -0.46
N ALA A 99 1.98 -11.29 0.11
CA ALA A 99 0.91 -10.31 0.25
C ALA A 99 1.36 -8.93 -0.20
N VAL A 100 0.41 -8.16 -0.74
CA VAL A 100 0.59 -6.74 -1.08
C VAL A 100 -0.27 -5.93 -0.13
N LEU A 101 0.34 -4.99 0.58
CA LEU A 101 -0.32 -4.09 1.53
C LEU A 101 -0.22 -2.65 1.01
N CYS A 102 -1.32 -2.08 0.52
CA CYS A 102 -1.35 -0.70 0.06
C CYS A 102 -1.81 0.28 1.17
N THR A 103 -1.01 1.32 1.39
CA THR A 103 -1.15 2.24 2.53
C THR A 103 -0.66 3.66 2.20
N HIS A 104 -0.47 4.49 3.21
CA HIS A 104 -0.13 5.92 3.12
C HIS A 104 1.33 6.18 3.49
N GLY A 105 1.79 7.41 3.21
CA GLY A 105 3.20 7.77 3.36
C GLY A 105 3.68 7.73 4.82
N ASP A 106 2.88 8.28 5.73
CA ASP A 106 3.09 8.28 7.17
C ASP A 106 3.28 6.87 7.73
N LEU A 107 2.41 5.92 7.34
CA LEU A 107 2.53 4.53 7.79
C LEU A 107 3.82 3.87 7.30
N VAL A 108 4.22 4.11 6.04
CA VAL A 108 5.48 3.56 5.50
C VAL A 108 6.68 4.16 6.24
N GLU A 109 6.68 5.46 6.50
CA GLU A 109 7.75 6.16 7.22
C GLU A 109 7.89 5.60 8.65
N GLU A 110 6.80 5.56 9.41
CA GLU A 110 6.81 5.00 10.76
C GLU A 110 7.20 3.51 10.76
N PHE A 111 6.73 2.72 9.80
CA PHE A 111 7.11 1.31 9.67
C PHE A 111 8.62 1.13 9.46
N LEU A 112 9.22 1.92 8.56
CA LEU A 112 10.66 1.89 8.33
C LEU A 112 11.45 2.31 9.57
N GLU A 113 10.97 3.32 10.30
CA GLU A 113 11.59 3.74 11.57
C GLU A 113 11.60 2.61 12.60
N HIS A 114 10.50 1.87 12.74
CA HIS A 114 10.46 0.71 13.62
C HIS A 114 11.42 -0.39 13.19
N LEU A 115 11.56 -0.65 11.88
CA LEU A 115 12.51 -1.64 11.37
C LEU A 115 13.96 -1.22 11.63
N ILE A 116 14.26 0.08 11.52
CA ILE A 116 15.58 0.65 11.82
C ILE A 116 15.89 0.53 13.31
N GLN A 117 14.95 0.88 14.19
CA GLN A 117 15.12 0.76 15.64
C GLN A 117 15.36 -0.70 16.07
N LYS A 118 14.76 -1.66 15.36
CA LYS A 118 14.95 -3.10 15.58
C LYS A 118 16.21 -3.66 14.91
N GLY A 119 16.97 -2.86 14.17
CA GLY A 119 18.18 -3.29 13.47
C GLY A 119 17.92 -4.22 12.28
N VAL A 120 16.69 -4.28 11.76
CA VAL A 120 16.31 -5.12 10.61
C VAL A 120 16.71 -4.45 9.29
N VAL A 121 16.61 -3.13 9.24
CA VAL A 121 16.97 -2.30 8.08
C VAL A 121 17.94 -1.21 8.55
N SER A 122 18.95 -0.89 7.75
CA SER A 122 19.83 0.25 8.00
C SER A 122 19.36 1.47 7.19
N ARG A 123 19.61 2.67 7.73
CA ARG A 123 19.54 3.88 6.90
C ARG A 123 20.64 3.78 5.86
N SER A 124 20.28 3.87 4.58
CA SER A 124 21.26 4.13 3.53
C SER A 124 21.93 5.48 3.83
N GLN A 125 23.26 5.51 3.79
CA GLN A 125 24.05 6.74 3.96
C GLN A 125 23.75 7.74 2.84
#